data_AF-A0A6L8KL19-F1
#
_entry.id   AF-A0A6L8KL19-F1
#
_cell.length_a   1.000
_cell.length_b   1.000
_cell.length_c   1.000
_cell.angle_alpha   90.00
_cell.angle_beta   90.00
_cell.angle_gamma   90.00
#
_symmetry.space_group_name_H-M   'P 1'
#
loop_
_entity.id
_entity.type
_entity.pdbx_description
1 polymer ?
#
loop_
_entity_poly.entity_id
_entity_poly.type
_entity_poly.pdbx_seq_one_letter_code
_entity_poly.pdbx_strand_id
1 'polypeptide(L)'
;MRKLILPLTITVLLAAPAFAAEPIFAGPAQTQAQLILPAPPLADSAITRAELAELHRLQSTRTTAEEAQAKADDAEESLFIYKTVLGDKFNSAALPLTTAFGKRVKNDEGVNAIPAKEAFKRIRPYNLDKTLQPVCKTKTKDDSYPSGHATAGYLAALTLIEMVPEQRDAILARADAYAKNRLVCGVHYPSDIAASKLLAYTTHAVMHTNPQYQVELAAARAELRHQLGLE
;
A
#
# COMPACT_ATOMS: atom_id res chain seq x y z
N MET A 1 -11.37 29.18 -68.78
CA MET A 1 -11.80 28.53 -67.52
C MET A 1 -10.56 28.01 -66.80
N ARG A 2 -10.07 28.72 -65.77
CA ARG A 2 -8.85 28.39 -65.01
C ARG A 2 -9.18 27.30 -63.98
N LYS A 3 -8.49 26.16 -64.04
CA LYS A 3 -8.61 25.06 -63.06
C LYS A 3 -7.76 25.40 -61.83
N LEU A 4 -8.39 25.55 -60.66
CA LEU A 4 -7.70 25.62 -59.36
C LEU A 4 -7.28 24.20 -58.95
N ILE A 5 -5.99 24.02 -58.64
CA ILE A 5 -5.45 22.82 -57.99
C ILE A 5 -5.25 23.18 -56.52
N LEU A 6 -5.98 22.52 -55.62
CA LEU A 6 -5.86 22.69 -54.18
C LEU A 6 -4.84 21.66 -53.63
N PRO A 7 -3.81 22.07 -52.88
CA PRO A 7 -2.81 21.13 -52.37
C PRO A 7 -3.37 20.40 -51.14
N LEU A 8 -3.36 19.06 -51.19
CA LEU A 8 -3.70 18.19 -50.07
C LEU A 8 -2.53 18.20 -49.08
N THR A 9 -2.71 18.84 -47.94
CA THR A 9 -1.75 18.81 -46.83
C THR A 9 -1.99 17.55 -46.01
N ILE A 10 -1.06 16.58 -46.09
CA ILE A 10 -1.08 15.38 -45.25
C ILE A 10 -0.44 15.74 -43.91
N THR A 11 -1.25 15.87 -42.87
CA THR A 11 -0.79 16.02 -41.49
C THR A 11 -0.42 14.64 -40.95
N VAL A 12 0.88 14.38 -40.76
CA VAL A 12 1.35 13.18 -40.06
C VAL A 12 1.21 13.42 -38.56
N LEU A 13 0.23 12.78 -37.92
CA LEU A 13 0.16 12.71 -36.46
C LEU A 13 1.25 11.76 -35.95
N LEU A 14 2.29 12.33 -35.35
CA LEU A 14 3.22 11.59 -34.50
C LEU A 14 2.50 11.23 -33.20
N ALA A 15 2.03 9.98 -33.08
CA ALA A 15 1.55 9.45 -31.81
C ALA A 15 2.75 9.23 -30.88
N ALA A 16 2.82 10.01 -29.79
CA ALA A 16 3.75 9.73 -28.70
C ALA A 16 3.43 8.34 -28.11
N PRO A 17 4.44 7.57 -27.66
CA PRO A 17 4.18 6.29 -27.02
C PRO A 17 3.35 6.53 -25.76
N ALA A 18 2.13 6.02 -25.75
CA ALA A 18 1.35 5.93 -24.54
C ALA A 18 2.10 4.99 -23.60
N PHE A 19 2.68 5.52 -22.52
CA PHE A 19 3.12 4.69 -21.40
C PHE A 19 1.89 3.93 -20.91
N ALA A 20 1.80 2.64 -21.24
CA ALA A 20 0.73 1.80 -20.75
C ALA A 20 0.80 1.80 -19.22
N ALA A 21 -0.32 2.13 -18.57
CA ALA A 21 -0.42 2.04 -17.12
C ALA A 21 -0.08 0.61 -16.68
N GLU A 22 0.63 0.46 -15.55
CA GLU A 22 0.95 -0.86 -15.02
C GLU A 22 -0.34 -1.68 -14.81
N PRO A 23 -0.37 -2.97 -15.18
CA PRO A 23 -1.59 -3.78 -15.05
C PRO A 23 -2.02 -3.95 -13.59
N ILE A 24 -3.29 -3.66 -13.31
CA ILE A 24 -3.92 -3.77 -11.99
C ILE A 24 -4.87 -4.99 -11.93
N PHE A 25 -5.18 -5.49 -10.73
CA PHE A 25 -6.21 -6.51 -10.53
C PHE A 25 -7.56 -5.91 -10.13
N ALA A 26 -7.53 -4.90 -9.27
CA ALA A 26 -8.67 -4.14 -8.78
C ALA A 26 -8.46 -2.64 -9.04
N GLY A 27 -9.40 -2.01 -9.73
CA GLY A 27 -9.35 -0.60 -10.05
C GLY A 27 -10.09 0.30 -9.05
N PRO A 28 -9.72 1.61 -8.98
CA PRO A 28 -10.38 2.58 -8.11
C PRO A 28 -11.90 2.70 -8.30
N ALA A 29 -12.39 2.47 -9.52
CA ALA A 29 -13.82 2.48 -9.83
C ALA A 29 -14.58 1.29 -9.24
N GLN A 30 -13.89 0.17 -8.97
CA GLN A 30 -14.48 -1.02 -8.37
C GLN A 30 -14.45 -0.93 -6.84
N THR A 31 -13.35 -0.45 -6.26
CA THR A 31 -13.18 -0.35 -4.81
C THR A 31 -13.86 0.86 -4.20
N GLN A 32 -13.90 1.99 -4.93
CA GLN A 32 -14.52 3.26 -4.51
C GLN A 32 -14.14 3.65 -3.07
N ALA A 33 -12.83 3.66 -2.78
CA ALA A 33 -12.27 3.84 -1.43
C ALA A 33 -12.87 5.02 -0.65
N GLN A 34 -13.11 6.15 -1.30
CA GLN A 34 -13.69 7.36 -0.71
C GLN A 34 -15.14 7.20 -0.23
N LEU A 35 -15.87 6.18 -0.72
CA LEU A 35 -17.26 5.91 -0.36
C LEU A 35 -17.39 4.84 0.73
N ILE A 36 -16.43 3.92 0.81
CA ILE A 36 -16.45 2.81 1.79
C ILE A 36 -15.75 3.17 3.09
N LEU A 37 -14.76 4.07 3.04
CA LEU A 37 -14.02 4.48 4.22
C LEU A 37 -14.83 5.53 4.99
N PRO A 38 -14.90 5.45 6.33
CA PRO A 38 -15.46 6.54 7.11
C PRO A 38 -14.62 7.80 6.91
N ALA A 39 -15.25 8.98 7.05
CA ALA A 39 -14.50 10.23 7.06
C ALA A 39 -13.47 10.23 8.20
N PRO A 40 -12.24 10.73 7.99
CA PRO A 40 -11.27 10.81 9.06
C PRO A 40 -11.73 11.79 10.14
N PRO A 41 -11.27 11.61 11.38
CA PRO A 41 -11.45 12.60 12.45
C PRO A 41 -11.00 14.00 12.03
N LEU A 42 -11.81 15.02 12.34
CA LEU A 42 -11.47 16.43 12.11
C LEU A 42 -10.22 16.84 12.89
N ALA A 43 -9.44 17.78 12.36
CA ALA A 43 -8.15 18.18 12.93
C ALA A 43 -8.24 18.68 14.38
N ASP A 44 -9.32 19.39 14.73
CA ASP A 44 -9.60 19.96 16.05
C ASP A 44 -10.49 19.06 16.93
N SER A 45 -10.78 17.84 16.50
CA SER A 45 -11.63 16.91 17.25
C SER A 45 -10.93 16.33 18.49
N ALA A 46 -11.73 15.86 19.46
CA ALA A 46 -11.21 15.15 20.62
C ALA A 46 -10.48 13.85 20.23
N ILE A 47 -10.92 13.20 19.14
CA ILE A 47 -10.28 11.99 18.60
C ILE A 47 -8.88 12.33 18.10
N THR A 48 -8.73 13.33 17.24
CA THR A 48 -7.39 13.73 16.74
C THR A 48 -6.45 14.14 17.87
N ARG A 49 -6.95 14.84 18.90
CA ARG A 49 -6.15 15.14 20.10
C ARG A 49 -5.65 13.88 20.82
N ALA A 50 -6.51 12.88 21.00
CA ALA A 50 -6.13 11.62 21.62
C ALA A 50 -5.12 10.83 20.76
N GLU A 51 -5.29 10.85 19.44
CA GLU A 51 -4.36 10.22 18.50
C GLU A 51 -2.97 10.88 18.55
N LEU A 52 -2.90 12.21 18.59
CA LEU A 52 -1.64 12.94 18.75
C LEU A 52 -0.98 12.63 20.10
N ALA A 53 -1.76 12.54 21.18
CA ALA A 53 -1.24 12.15 22.49
C ALA A 53 -0.61 10.74 22.47
N GLU A 54 -1.22 9.78 21.76
CA GLU A 54 -0.64 8.45 21.57
C GLU A 54 0.67 8.50 20.77
N LEU A 55 0.74 9.33 19.72
CA LEU A 55 1.98 9.51 18.95
C LEU A 55 3.11 10.12 19.80
N HIS A 56 2.81 11.11 20.65
CA HIS A 56 3.77 11.65 21.61
C HIS A 56 4.21 10.61 22.64
N ARG A 57 3.29 9.78 23.12
CA ARG A 57 3.62 8.66 24.03
C ARG A 57 4.55 7.65 23.34
N LEU A 58 4.27 7.26 22.10
CA LEU A 58 5.14 6.37 21.34
C LEU A 58 6.50 7.02 21.07
N GLN A 59 6.55 8.30 20.73
CA GLN A 59 7.79 9.03 20.52
C GLN A 59 8.66 9.08 21.79
N SER A 60 8.06 9.26 22.97
CA SER A 60 8.80 9.32 24.24
C SER A 60 9.22 7.97 24.79
N THR A 61 8.57 6.89 24.35
CA THR A 61 8.80 5.53 24.87
C THR A 61 9.47 4.57 23.89
N ARG A 62 9.52 4.90 22.59
CA ARG A 62 10.14 4.02 21.59
C ARG A 62 11.62 3.79 21.90
N THR A 63 12.00 2.53 21.90
CA THR A 63 13.39 2.10 22.02
C THR A 63 14.14 2.30 20.71
N THR A 64 15.48 2.31 20.77
CA THR A 64 16.32 2.32 19.57
C THR A 64 16.03 1.14 18.63
N ALA A 65 15.68 -0.02 19.18
CA ALA A 65 15.32 -1.20 18.40
C ALA A 65 13.98 -1.02 17.67
N GLU A 66 12.96 -0.49 18.34
CA GLU A 66 11.67 -0.19 17.70
C GLU A 66 11.81 0.89 16.63
N GLU A 67 12.61 1.93 16.87
CA GLU A 67 12.89 2.96 15.86
C GLU A 67 13.62 2.37 14.64
N ALA A 68 14.63 1.52 14.85
CA ALA A 68 15.35 0.86 13.77
C ALA A 68 14.43 -0.05 12.94
N GLN A 69 13.57 -0.83 13.60
CA GLN A 69 12.59 -1.67 12.91
C GLN A 69 11.57 -0.83 12.14
N ALA A 70 11.08 0.28 12.72
CA ALA A 70 10.13 1.15 12.04
C ALA A 70 10.73 1.82 10.80
N LYS A 71 12.02 2.19 10.85
CA LYS A 71 12.77 2.70 9.68
C LYS A 71 12.99 1.63 8.62
N ALA A 72 13.31 0.40 9.01
CA ALA A 72 13.45 -0.71 8.08
C ALA A 72 12.12 -1.01 7.38
N ASP A 73 11.02 -0.99 8.12
CA ASP A 73 9.65 -1.14 7.58
C ASP A 73 9.23 0.06 6.70
N ASP A 74 9.68 1.28 6.98
CA ASP A 74 9.44 2.42 6.09
C ASP A 74 10.11 2.25 4.72
N ALA A 75 11.27 1.59 4.68
CA ALA A 75 12.10 1.42 3.49
C ALA A 75 11.70 0.22 2.61
N GLU A 76 10.93 -0.74 3.13
CA GLU A 76 10.51 -1.95 2.41
C GLU A 76 8.99 -1.98 2.28
N GLU A 77 8.49 -1.77 1.06
CA GLU A 77 7.05 -1.74 0.76
C GLU A 77 6.57 -2.93 -0.07
N SER A 78 7.46 -3.88 -0.40
CA SER A 78 7.10 -5.07 -1.18
C SER A 78 6.55 -6.19 -0.30
N LEU A 79 6.14 -7.31 -0.93
CA LEU A 79 5.78 -8.52 -0.20
C LEU A 79 6.88 -9.01 0.76
N PHE A 80 8.14 -8.62 0.54
CA PHE A 80 9.28 -9.14 1.31
C PHE A 80 9.41 -8.58 2.74
N ILE A 81 8.52 -7.68 3.18
CA ILE A 81 8.37 -7.33 4.61
C ILE A 81 8.11 -8.56 5.49
N TYR A 82 7.58 -9.63 4.91
CA TYR A 82 7.27 -10.91 5.56
C TYR A 82 8.45 -11.90 5.59
N LYS A 83 9.65 -11.52 5.15
CA LYS A 83 10.87 -12.34 5.31
C LYS A 83 11.13 -12.71 6.78
N THR A 84 10.76 -11.83 7.71
CA THR A 84 10.83 -12.09 9.17
C THR A 84 9.90 -13.22 9.64
N VAL A 85 8.88 -13.58 8.84
CA VAL A 85 7.94 -14.68 9.11
C VAL A 85 8.30 -15.92 8.28
N LEU A 86 8.59 -15.74 6.99
CA LEU A 86 8.78 -16.84 6.03
C LEU A 86 10.24 -17.28 5.88
N GLY A 87 11.18 -16.60 6.56
CA GLY A 87 12.59 -16.95 6.61
C GLY A 87 13.40 -16.54 5.38
N ASP A 88 14.68 -16.90 5.37
CA ASP A 88 15.64 -16.35 4.40
C ASP A 88 15.41 -16.77 2.96
N LYS A 89 14.77 -17.93 2.75
CA LYS A 89 14.41 -18.43 1.43
C LYS A 89 13.32 -17.58 0.77
N PHE A 90 12.56 -16.80 1.54
CA PHE A 90 11.60 -15.82 1.04
C PHE A 90 12.32 -14.52 0.68
N ASN A 91 12.88 -14.47 -0.53
CA ASN A 91 13.58 -13.31 -1.07
C ASN A 91 13.34 -13.16 -2.57
N SER A 92 13.50 -11.93 -3.08
CA SER A 92 13.17 -11.58 -4.45
C SER A 92 14.04 -12.29 -5.51
N ALA A 93 15.30 -12.59 -5.17
CA ALA A 93 16.21 -13.28 -6.08
C ALA A 93 15.81 -14.74 -6.33
N ALA A 94 15.26 -15.40 -5.31
CA ALA A 94 14.82 -16.79 -5.40
C ALA A 94 13.37 -16.97 -5.89
N LEU A 95 12.60 -15.88 -5.94
CA LEU A 95 11.15 -15.92 -6.17
C LEU A 95 10.72 -14.91 -7.27
N PRO A 96 11.15 -15.08 -8.53
CA PRO A 96 10.83 -14.13 -9.60
C PRO A 96 9.33 -14.00 -9.89
N LEU A 97 8.55 -15.09 -9.87
CA LEU A 97 7.10 -15.03 -10.10
C LEU A 97 6.38 -14.33 -8.95
N THR A 98 6.73 -14.67 -7.71
CA THR A 98 6.21 -14.03 -6.50
C THR A 98 6.58 -12.55 -6.45
N THR A 99 7.79 -12.19 -6.90
CA THR A 99 8.24 -10.80 -6.99
C THR A 99 7.41 -10.01 -8.00
N ALA A 100 7.20 -10.56 -9.20
CA ALA A 100 6.40 -9.91 -10.23
C ALA A 100 4.94 -9.74 -9.79
N PHE A 101 4.34 -10.79 -9.23
CA PHE A 101 3.00 -10.77 -8.67
C PHE A 101 2.87 -9.74 -7.54
N GLY A 102 3.82 -9.75 -6.60
CA GLY A 102 3.86 -8.81 -5.48
C GLY A 102 3.95 -7.34 -5.88
N LYS A 103 4.69 -7.03 -6.95
CA LYS A 103 4.72 -5.66 -7.51
C LYS A 103 3.33 -5.22 -7.97
N ARG A 104 2.56 -6.08 -8.62
CA ARG A 104 1.20 -5.77 -9.05
C ARG A 104 0.24 -5.61 -7.88
N VAL A 105 0.33 -6.48 -6.87
CA VAL A 105 -0.42 -6.34 -5.60
C VAL A 105 -0.10 -4.99 -4.93
N LYS A 106 1.16 -4.57 -4.92
CA LYS A 106 1.55 -3.25 -4.40
C LYS A 106 1.01 -2.10 -5.25
N ASN A 107 1.03 -2.23 -6.57
CA ASN A 107 0.46 -1.23 -7.47
C ASN A 107 -1.06 -1.05 -7.22
N ASP A 108 -1.78 -2.15 -6.99
CA ASP A 108 -3.20 -2.14 -6.62
C ASP A 108 -3.46 -1.33 -5.34
N GLU A 109 -2.64 -1.46 -4.30
CA GLU A 109 -2.74 -0.55 -3.15
C GLU A 109 -2.62 0.91 -3.58
N GLY A 110 -1.55 1.23 -4.32
CA GLY A 110 -1.21 2.59 -4.70
C GLY A 110 -2.34 3.27 -5.47
N VAL A 111 -2.91 2.59 -6.47
CA VAL A 111 -4.01 3.15 -7.27
C VAL A 111 -5.30 3.29 -6.45
N ASN A 112 -5.61 2.32 -5.57
CA ASN A 112 -6.87 2.31 -4.82
C ASN A 112 -6.88 3.27 -3.61
N ALA A 113 -5.71 3.65 -3.06
CA ALA A 113 -5.64 4.61 -1.97
C ALA A 113 -5.78 6.07 -2.43
N ILE A 114 -5.45 6.38 -3.70
CA ILE A 114 -5.44 7.75 -4.24
C ILE A 114 -6.79 8.47 -4.11
N PRO A 115 -7.94 7.89 -4.53
CA PRO A 115 -9.23 8.60 -4.45
C PRO A 115 -9.59 9.04 -3.03
N ALA A 116 -9.37 8.20 -2.04
CA ALA A 116 -9.63 8.54 -0.64
C ALA A 116 -8.68 9.65 -0.14
N LYS A 117 -7.40 9.60 -0.51
CA LYS A 117 -6.42 10.64 -0.16
C LYS A 117 -6.81 12.00 -0.75
N GLU A 118 -7.22 12.03 -2.02
CA GLU A 118 -7.64 13.26 -2.70
C GLU A 118 -9.00 13.78 -2.19
N ALA A 119 -9.90 12.89 -1.77
CA ALA A 119 -11.19 13.27 -1.21
C ALA A 119 -11.07 13.85 0.21
N PHE A 120 -10.32 13.18 1.08
CA PHE A 120 -10.28 13.51 2.50
C PHE A 120 -9.19 14.50 2.90
N LYS A 121 -8.08 14.55 2.14
CA LYS A 121 -6.95 15.48 2.35
C LYS A 121 -6.54 15.65 3.81
N ARG A 122 -6.39 14.53 4.53
CA ARG A 122 -6.08 14.57 5.96
C ARG A 122 -4.65 15.05 6.19
N ILE A 123 -4.49 16.10 6.99
CA ILE A 123 -3.20 16.66 7.40
C ILE A 123 -2.40 15.63 8.20
N ARG A 124 -1.14 15.39 7.82
CA ARG A 124 -0.21 14.48 8.50
C ARG A 124 0.03 14.89 9.97
N PRO A 125 0.30 13.95 10.90
CA PRO A 125 0.51 14.27 12.32
C PRO A 125 1.54 15.37 12.58
N TYR A 126 2.76 15.23 12.04
CA TYR A 126 3.85 16.21 12.17
C TYR A 126 3.60 17.51 11.37
N ASN A 127 2.60 17.54 10.49
CA ASN A 127 2.19 18.78 9.83
C ASN A 127 1.19 19.56 10.68
N LEU A 128 0.31 18.85 11.39
CA LEU A 128 -0.66 19.44 12.30
C LEU A 128 -0.03 19.85 13.63
N ASP A 129 0.77 18.98 14.24
CA ASP A 129 1.50 19.21 15.48
C ASP A 129 3.01 19.23 15.21
N LYS A 130 3.59 20.43 15.21
CA LYS A 130 5.02 20.67 14.93
C LYS A 130 5.96 20.21 16.04
N THR A 131 5.43 19.78 17.18
CA THR A 131 6.25 19.26 18.29
C THR A 131 6.60 17.78 18.10
N LEU A 132 5.90 17.06 17.22
CA LEU A 132 6.27 15.70 16.83
C LEU A 132 7.59 15.68 16.04
N GLN A 133 8.44 14.70 16.35
CA GLN A 133 9.74 14.43 15.76
C GLN A 133 9.69 13.06 15.07
N PRO A 134 9.16 13.00 13.82
CA PRO A 134 9.07 11.77 13.07
C PRO A 134 10.45 11.23 12.72
N VAL A 135 10.58 9.90 12.68
CA VAL A 135 11.86 9.19 12.44
C VAL A 135 11.93 8.53 11.07
N CYS A 136 10.84 8.57 10.32
CA CYS A 136 10.69 8.02 8.98
C CYS A 136 10.40 9.14 7.99
N LYS A 137 10.36 8.82 6.69
CA LYS A 137 10.22 9.84 5.64
C LYS A 137 8.94 10.68 5.81
N THR A 138 9.12 12.01 5.81
CA THR A 138 8.02 12.99 5.90
C THR A 138 7.63 13.53 4.52
N LYS A 139 6.44 14.15 4.47
CA LYS A 139 5.80 14.74 3.29
C LYS A 139 5.07 16.01 3.72
N THR A 140 5.08 17.02 2.88
CA THR A 140 4.28 18.25 3.09
C THR A 140 2.83 18.08 2.62
N LYS A 141 2.53 17.07 1.80
CA LYS A 141 1.19 16.81 1.27
C LYS A 141 0.23 16.32 2.36
N ASP A 142 -1.00 16.82 2.32
CA ASP A 142 -2.10 16.37 3.17
C ASP A 142 -2.74 15.09 2.61
N ASP A 143 -2.05 13.98 2.76
CA ASP A 143 -2.45 12.67 2.25
C ASP A 143 -2.33 11.58 3.33
N SER A 144 -2.62 11.90 4.59
CA SER A 144 -2.47 10.95 5.71
C SER A 144 -3.45 9.78 5.65
N TYR A 145 -4.66 9.99 5.14
CA TYR A 145 -5.75 9.04 5.26
C TYR A 145 -6.19 8.43 3.92
N PRO A 146 -6.28 7.09 3.81
CA PRO A 146 -5.70 6.08 4.72
C PRO A 146 -4.17 6.04 4.58
N SER A 147 -3.46 5.26 5.41
CA SER A 147 -2.01 5.05 5.24
C SER A 147 -1.69 4.12 4.07
N GLY A 148 -0.84 4.56 3.13
CA GLY A 148 -0.49 3.73 1.97
C GLY A 148 0.35 2.51 2.36
N HIS A 149 1.43 2.72 3.13
CA HIS A 149 2.23 1.64 3.71
C HIS A 149 1.34 0.62 4.43
N ALA A 150 0.49 1.04 5.36
CA ALA A 150 -0.33 0.07 6.11
C ALA A 150 -1.30 -0.69 5.19
N THR A 151 -1.91 -0.03 4.20
CA THR A 151 -2.77 -0.71 3.23
C THR A 151 -1.97 -1.77 2.45
N ALA A 152 -0.74 -1.44 2.04
CA ALA A 152 0.12 -2.34 1.28
C ALA A 152 0.51 -3.56 2.13
N GLY A 153 0.85 -3.33 3.41
CA GLY A 153 1.16 -4.39 4.36
C GLY A 153 0.00 -5.37 4.54
N TYR A 154 -1.22 -4.87 4.76
CA TYR A 154 -2.39 -5.75 4.90
C TYR A 154 -2.76 -6.47 3.61
N LEU A 155 -2.69 -5.78 2.45
CA LEU A 155 -3.00 -6.40 1.17
C LEU A 155 -2.02 -7.52 0.81
N ALA A 156 -0.74 -7.29 1.10
CA ALA A 156 0.32 -8.28 1.02
C ALA A 156 0.08 -9.48 1.95
N ALA A 157 -0.34 -9.24 3.21
CA ALA A 157 -0.68 -10.31 4.14
C ALA A 157 -1.81 -11.19 3.62
N LEU A 158 -2.92 -10.59 3.19
CA LEU A 158 -4.08 -11.34 2.68
C LEU A 158 -3.70 -12.24 1.51
N THR A 159 -2.92 -11.70 0.58
CA THR A 159 -2.41 -12.46 -0.57
C THR A 159 -1.49 -13.61 -0.12
N LEU A 160 -0.56 -13.37 0.81
CA LEU A 160 0.36 -14.42 1.30
C LEU A 160 -0.38 -15.52 2.08
N ILE A 161 -1.45 -15.18 2.80
CA ILE A 161 -2.27 -16.18 3.52
C ILE A 161 -2.90 -17.18 2.55
N GLU A 162 -3.20 -16.77 1.31
CA GLU A 162 -3.69 -17.70 0.29
C GLU A 162 -2.60 -18.61 -0.28
N MET A 163 -1.33 -18.17 -0.19
CA MET A 163 -0.18 -18.92 -0.69
C MET A 163 0.37 -19.89 0.36
N VAL A 164 0.37 -19.48 1.64
CA VAL A 164 0.94 -20.21 2.79
C VAL A 164 -0.02 -20.13 4.00
N PRO A 165 -1.21 -20.75 3.91
CA PRO A 165 -2.27 -20.63 4.92
C PRO A 165 -1.85 -21.14 6.31
N GLU A 166 -0.89 -22.06 6.39
CA GLU A 166 -0.32 -22.54 7.65
C GLU A 166 0.42 -21.44 8.45
N GLN A 167 0.82 -20.33 7.81
CA GLN A 167 1.45 -19.19 8.46
C GLN A 167 0.51 -18.02 8.74
N ARG A 168 -0.81 -18.23 8.62
CA ARG A 168 -1.83 -17.17 8.67
C ARG A 168 -1.68 -16.23 9.87
N ASP A 169 -1.60 -16.78 11.07
CA ASP A 169 -1.58 -15.97 12.29
C ASP A 169 -0.29 -15.16 12.41
N ALA A 170 0.85 -15.76 12.03
CA ALA A 170 2.14 -15.07 12.02
C ALA A 170 2.18 -13.94 10.97
N ILE A 171 1.59 -14.18 9.79
CA ILE A 171 1.47 -13.17 8.73
C ILE A 171 0.58 -12.01 9.20
N LEU A 172 -0.60 -12.29 9.78
CA LEU A 172 -1.47 -11.23 10.30
C LEU A 172 -0.82 -10.43 11.42
N ALA A 173 -0.14 -11.09 12.35
CA ALA A 173 0.59 -10.42 13.42
C ALA A 173 1.71 -9.50 12.88
N ARG A 174 2.43 -9.96 11.85
CA ARG A 174 3.45 -9.15 11.18
C ARG A 174 2.86 -7.95 10.44
N ALA A 175 1.68 -8.11 9.82
CA ALA A 175 0.96 -7.01 9.18
C ALA A 175 0.55 -5.93 10.18
N ASP A 176 -0.01 -6.34 11.32
CA ASP A 176 -0.38 -5.43 12.41
C ASP A 176 0.86 -4.70 12.96
N ALA A 177 1.99 -5.40 13.13
CA ALA A 177 3.26 -4.79 13.56
C ALA A 177 3.81 -3.78 12.53
N TYR A 178 3.78 -4.14 11.24
CA TYR A 178 4.21 -3.25 10.14
C TYR A 178 3.37 -1.96 10.09
N ALA A 179 2.05 -2.10 10.25
CA ALA A 179 1.14 -0.96 10.29
C ALA A 179 1.35 -0.11 11.56
N LYS A 180 1.55 -0.73 12.73
CA LYS A 180 1.87 -0.03 13.99
C LYS A 180 3.19 0.74 13.89
N ASN A 181 4.16 0.25 13.15
CA ASN A 181 5.43 0.95 12.94
C ASN A 181 5.26 2.31 12.26
N ARG A 182 4.15 2.55 11.54
CA ARG A 182 3.82 3.89 11.02
C ARG A 182 3.46 4.89 12.14
N LEU A 183 2.93 4.41 13.26
CA LEU A 183 2.67 5.20 14.47
C LEU A 183 3.98 5.46 15.22
N VAL A 184 4.84 4.44 15.35
CA VAL A 184 6.20 4.58 15.93
C VAL A 184 7.03 5.61 15.15
N CYS A 185 6.90 5.59 13.82
CA CYS A 185 7.47 6.59 12.92
C CYS A 185 6.93 8.01 13.15
N GLY A 186 5.74 8.17 13.74
CA GLY A 186 5.05 9.45 13.92
C GLY A 186 4.43 10.03 12.64
N VAL A 187 4.19 9.21 11.62
CA VAL A 187 3.81 9.68 10.26
C VAL A 187 2.34 9.45 9.88
N HIS A 188 1.60 8.71 10.70
CA HIS A 188 0.19 8.38 10.53
C HIS A 188 -0.54 8.33 11.88
N TYR A 189 -1.85 8.52 11.85
CA TYR A 189 -2.72 8.37 13.03
C TYR A 189 -3.26 6.93 13.16
N PRO A 190 -3.64 6.48 14.37
CA PRO A 190 -4.32 5.19 14.57
C PRO A 190 -5.53 4.95 13.63
N SER A 191 -6.36 5.97 13.39
CA SER A 191 -7.49 5.87 12.47
C SER A 191 -7.08 5.76 11.00
N ASP A 192 -5.91 6.29 10.60
CA ASP A 192 -5.37 6.03 9.25
C ASP A 192 -5.10 4.53 9.07
N ILE A 193 -4.60 3.86 10.11
CA ILE A 193 -4.27 2.43 10.11
C ILE A 193 -5.54 1.56 10.08
N ALA A 194 -6.55 1.94 10.87
CA ALA A 194 -7.85 1.25 10.85
C ALA A 194 -8.48 1.30 9.44
N ALA A 195 -8.46 2.47 8.81
CA ALA A 195 -8.97 2.66 7.46
C ALA A 195 -8.14 1.90 6.41
N SER A 196 -6.82 1.85 6.56
CA SER A 196 -5.95 1.05 5.70
C SER A 196 -6.30 -0.44 5.72
N LYS A 197 -6.61 -0.99 6.90
CA LYS A 197 -7.02 -2.40 7.03
C LYS A 197 -8.32 -2.65 6.28
N LEU A 198 -9.32 -1.78 6.45
CA LEU A 198 -10.58 -1.87 5.72
C LEU A 198 -10.37 -1.79 4.20
N LEU A 199 -9.61 -0.80 3.72
CA LEU A 199 -9.32 -0.64 2.30
C LEU A 199 -8.60 -1.87 1.73
N ALA A 200 -7.59 -2.40 2.42
CA ALA A 200 -6.88 -3.59 1.98
C ALA A 200 -7.82 -4.80 1.83
N TYR A 201 -8.71 -5.01 2.80
CA TYR A 201 -9.66 -6.13 2.79
C TYR A 201 -10.65 -6.01 1.63
N THR A 202 -11.17 -4.80 1.38
CA THR A 202 -12.08 -4.56 0.25
C THR A 202 -11.37 -4.70 -1.09
N THR A 203 -10.17 -4.12 -1.23
CA THR A 203 -9.37 -4.27 -2.46
C THR A 203 -9.07 -5.73 -2.74
N HIS A 204 -8.61 -6.49 -1.74
CA HIS A 204 -8.36 -7.93 -1.87
C HIS A 204 -9.58 -8.71 -2.35
N ALA A 205 -10.76 -8.45 -1.77
CA ALA A 205 -12.01 -9.07 -2.20
C ALA A 205 -12.36 -8.76 -3.67
N VAL A 206 -12.07 -7.54 -4.15
CA VAL A 206 -12.26 -7.18 -5.56
C VAL A 206 -11.23 -7.87 -6.45
N MET A 207 -9.96 -7.94 -6.04
CA MET A 207 -8.90 -8.62 -6.80
C MET A 207 -9.28 -10.08 -7.08
N HIS A 208 -9.94 -10.76 -6.14
CA HIS A 208 -10.41 -12.13 -6.31
C HIS A 208 -11.37 -12.34 -7.48
N THR A 209 -12.09 -11.31 -7.89
CA THR A 209 -13.01 -11.35 -9.04
C THR A 209 -12.28 -11.28 -10.39
N ASN A 210 -10.98 -11.00 -10.38
CA ASN A 210 -10.15 -10.88 -11.57
C ASN A 210 -9.53 -12.25 -11.93
N PRO A 211 -9.82 -12.84 -13.11
CA PRO A 211 -9.23 -14.12 -13.52
C PRO A 211 -7.69 -14.10 -13.60
N GLN A 212 -7.10 -12.96 -13.96
CA GLN A 212 -5.64 -12.82 -14.01
C GLN A 212 -5.01 -12.88 -12.61
N TYR A 213 -5.72 -12.39 -11.58
CA TYR A 213 -5.27 -12.53 -10.20
C TYR A 213 -5.16 -14.01 -9.81
N GLN A 214 -6.17 -14.81 -10.13
CA GLN A 214 -6.18 -16.25 -9.82
C GLN A 214 -5.03 -17.01 -10.51
N VAL A 215 -4.76 -16.68 -11.78
CA VAL A 215 -3.66 -17.29 -12.54
C VAL A 215 -2.30 -16.96 -11.92
N GLU A 216 -2.04 -15.69 -11.62
CA GLU A 216 -0.75 -15.27 -11.07
C GLU A 216 -0.56 -15.68 -9.61
N LEU A 217 -1.64 -15.67 -8.82
CA LEU A 217 -1.65 -16.20 -7.46
C LEU A 217 -1.26 -17.69 -7.46
N ALA A 218 -1.84 -18.50 -8.34
CA ALA A 218 -1.52 -19.92 -8.42
C ALA A 218 -0.05 -20.17 -8.80
N ALA A 219 0.48 -19.42 -9.77
CA ALA A 219 1.88 -19.54 -10.19
C ALA A 219 2.85 -19.10 -9.09
N ALA A 220 2.60 -17.94 -8.46
CA ALA A 220 3.41 -17.45 -7.34
C ALA A 220 3.32 -18.39 -6.14
N ARG A 221 2.14 -18.95 -5.86
CA ARG A 221 1.94 -19.90 -4.76
C ARG A 221 2.78 -21.16 -4.96
N ALA A 222 2.77 -21.75 -6.16
CA ALA A 222 3.55 -22.94 -6.46
C ALA A 222 5.06 -22.67 -6.29
N GLU A 223 5.56 -21.54 -6.83
CA GLU A 223 6.96 -21.14 -6.67
C GLU A 223 7.35 -20.96 -5.20
N LEU A 224 6.53 -20.21 -4.43
CA LEU A 224 6.79 -19.96 -3.02
C LEU A 224 6.82 -21.25 -2.20
N ARG A 225 5.82 -22.12 -2.39
CA ARG A 225 5.69 -23.36 -1.62
C ARG A 225 6.84 -24.32 -1.91
N HIS A 226 7.25 -24.42 -3.18
CA HIS A 226 8.44 -25.17 -3.56
C HIS A 226 9.70 -24.63 -2.88
N GLN A 227 9.91 -23.30 -2.94
CA GLN A 227 11.08 -22.65 -2.34
C GLN A 227 11.13 -22.83 -0.82
N LEU A 228 9.98 -22.88 -0.15
CA LEU A 228 9.88 -23.11 1.28
C LEU A 228 9.94 -24.61 1.68
N GLY A 229 9.91 -25.53 0.71
CA GLY A 229 9.87 -26.97 0.97
C GLY A 229 8.54 -27.45 1.55
N LEU A 230 7.46 -26.76 1.21
CA LEU A 230 6.09 -27.08 1.65
C LEU A 230 5.38 -28.02 0.66
N GLU A 231 5.83 -28.05 -0.60
CA GLU A 231 5.39 -28.93 -1.70
C GLU A 231 6.53 -29.24 -2.66
#